data_AF-A0A9E0X308-F1
#
_entry.id   AF-A0A9E0X308-F1
#
_cell.length_a   1.000
_cell.length_b   1.000
_cell.length_c   1.000
_cell.angle_alpha   90.00
_cell.angle_beta   90.00
_cell.angle_gamma   90.00
#
_symmetry.space_group_name_H-M   'P 1'
#
loop_
_entity.id
_entity.type
_entity.pdbx_description
1 polymer ?
#
loop_
_entity_poly.entity_id
_entity_poly.type
_entity_poly.pdbx_seq_one_letter_code
_entity_poly.pdbx_strand_id
1 'polypeptide(L)'
;MEPRFSSFPESLAAPPYVEVAELGVFGAMALLGMLQAGADPGFHHLRRLAGRGARLAPHEDLRQRILIALLETGVLAPAGPRRLRLDATLADPDWDRSELEEADWAIRWSDTSRGSLVHHLKSFLDELAPTPRNLEILLDAWFALAKAECLAFGAYALSSHRLDPAIVRVTEPALGPILAQRSIGQGCALMWWAAKNVASSFLRHGGQPGLAEREMERTLTSAMDRDLRAGATIPTFHRHHTQTVSTFATAFLIASRLGDAYWSSAISLGALEQARQVEHSA
;
A
#
# COMPACT_ATOMS: atom_id res chain seq x y z
N MET A 1 -52.38 -20.51 -31.88
CA MET A 1 -51.13 -20.22 -32.62
C MET A 1 -50.23 -19.48 -31.64
N GLU A 2 -49.52 -20.25 -30.81
CA GLU A 2 -48.60 -19.72 -29.80
C GLU A 2 -47.21 -19.54 -30.43
N PRO A 3 -46.52 -18.41 -30.25
CA PRO A 3 -45.14 -18.31 -30.65
C PRO A 3 -44.26 -18.90 -29.55
N ARG A 4 -43.66 -20.06 -29.87
CA ARG A 4 -42.46 -20.58 -29.23
C ARG A 4 -41.32 -19.58 -29.44
N PHE A 5 -40.83 -18.96 -28.39
CA PHE A 5 -39.51 -18.31 -28.40
C PHE A 5 -38.56 -19.08 -27.49
N SER A 6 -37.76 -19.90 -28.17
CA SER A 6 -36.35 -20.19 -27.93
C SER A 6 -35.84 -20.03 -26.50
N SER A 7 -35.54 -21.16 -25.89
CA SER A 7 -34.49 -21.30 -24.89
C SER A 7 -33.25 -20.51 -25.29
N PHE A 8 -32.82 -19.55 -24.46
CA PHE A 8 -31.47 -19.02 -24.52
C PHE A 8 -30.51 -20.06 -23.93
N PRO A 9 -29.48 -20.52 -24.65
CA PRO A 9 -28.34 -21.15 -24.05
C PRO A 9 -27.28 -20.07 -23.80
N GLU A 10 -27.43 -19.29 -22.72
CA GLU A 10 -26.26 -18.64 -22.13
C GLU A 10 -25.84 -19.49 -20.94
N SER A 11 -25.12 -20.55 -21.26
CA SER A 11 -24.07 -21.05 -20.40
C SER A 11 -23.30 -19.83 -19.91
N LEU A 12 -23.54 -19.43 -18.66
CA LEU A 12 -22.62 -18.58 -17.91
C LEU A 12 -21.31 -19.35 -17.89
N ALA A 13 -20.48 -19.14 -18.91
CA ALA A 13 -19.13 -19.63 -18.92
C ALA A 13 -18.54 -19.26 -17.56
N ALA A 14 -18.07 -20.27 -16.83
CA ALA A 14 -17.31 -20.02 -15.62
C ALA A 14 -16.29 -18.93 -15.96
N PRO A 15 -16.19 -17.86 -15.14
CA PRO A 15 -15.28 -16.77 -15.46
C PRO A 15 -13.90 -17.34 -15.76
N PRO A 16 -13.16 -16.77 -16.73
CA PRO A 16 -11.83 -17.24 -17.07
C PRO A 16 -11.02 -17.35 -15.77
N TYR A 17 -10.49 -18.55 -15.54
CA TYR A 17 -9.70 -18.84 -14.35
C TYR A 17 -8.43 -18.00 -14.44
N VAL A 18 -8.29 -17.00 -13.55
CA VAL A 18 -7.07 -16.21 -13.47
C VAL A 18 -6.02 -17.07 -12.79
N GLU A 19 -4.91 -17.32 -13.49
CA GLU A 19 -3.75 -18.00 -12.88
C GLU A 19 -2.91 -16.97 -12.09
N VAL A 20 -2.15 -17.42 -11.09
CA VAL A 20 -1.32 -16.51 -10.26
C VAL A 20 -0.35 -15.70 -11.14
N ALA A 21 0.20 -16.31 -12.19
CA ALA A 21 1.11 -15.65 -13.11
C ALA A 21 0.44 -14.50 -13.89
N GLU A 22 -0.87 -14.59 -14.14
CA GLU A 22 -1.64 -13.57 -14.88
C GLU A 22 -1.91 -12.32 -14.05
N LEU A 23 -1.85 -12.42 -12.72
CA LEU A 23 -1.92 -11.27 -11.82
C LEU A 23 -0.70 -10.35 -11.93
N GLY A 24 0.41 -10.89 -12.41
CA GLY A 24 1.73 -10.25 -12.32
C GLY A 24 2.18 -10.04 -10.87
N VAL A 25 3.34 -9.40 -10.72
CA VAL A 25 4.01 -9.23 -9.41
C VAL A 25 3.15 -8.39 -8.46
N PHE A 26 2.67 -7.24 -8.91
CA PHE A 26 1.86 -6.35 -8.06
C PHE A 26 0.54 -7.01 -7.66
N GLY A 27 -0.19 -7.62 -8.61
CA GLY A 27 -1.45 -8.30 -8.34
C GLY A 27 -1.28 -9.47 -7.38
N ALA A 28 -0.20 -10.25 -7.50
CA ALA A 28 0.11 -11.33 -6.57
C ALA A 28 0.41 -10.81 -5.14
N MET A 29 1.20 -9.73 -5.00
CA MET A 29 1.43 -9.09 -3.70
C MET A 29 0.14 -8.52 -3.10
N ALA A 30 -0.67 -7.86 -3.94
CA ALA A 30 -1.95 -7.27 -3.57
C ALA A 30 -2.92 -8.33 -3.05
N LEU A 31 -3.10 -9.43 -3.80
CA LEU A 31 -3.98 -10.52 -3.42
C LEU A 31 -3.51 -11.20 -2.14
N LEU A 32 -2.22 -11.52 -2.04
CA LEU A 32 -1.65 -12.12 -0.82
C LEU A 32 -1.85 -11.21 0.41
N GLY A 33 -1.57 -9.91 0.27
CA GLY A 33 -1.78 -8.91 1.31
C GLY A 33 -3.24 -8.82 1.73
N MET A 34 -4.18 -8.87 0.78
CA MET A 34 -5.62 -8.87 1.07
C MET A 34 -6.06 -10.13 1.79
N LEU A 35 -5.65 -11.32 1.33
CA LEU A 35 -6.00 -12.58 2.00
C LEU A 35 -5.54 -12.59 3.45
N GLN A 36 -4.35 -12.05 3.73
CA GLN A 36 -3.80 -11.91 5.08
C GLN A 36 -4.51 -10.84 5.93
N ALA A 37 -5.10 -9.81 5.31
CA ALA A 37 -5.75 -8.71 6.02
C ALA A 37 -7.07 -9.10 6.70
N GLY A 38 -7.77 -10.11 6.16
CA GLY A 38 -9.04 -10.56 6.75
C GLY A 38 -9.95 -11.37 5.85
N ALA A 39 -9.41 -12.20 4.95
CA ALA A 39 -10.25 -13.17 4.24
C ALA A 39 -10.81 -14.23 5.19
N ASP A 40 -11.96 -14.79 4.84
CA ASP A 40 -12.53 -15.94 5.55
C ASP A 40 -11.64 -17.19 5.37
N PRO A 41 -11.75 -18.22 6.24
CA PRO A 41 -10.90 -19.42 6.17
C PRO A 41 -10.96 -20.18 4.83
N GLY A 42 -12.02 -19.98 4.05
CA GLY A 42 -12.19 -20.57 2.72
C GLY A 42 -11.81 -19.64 1.57
N PHE A 43 -11.34 -18.41 1.82
CA PHE A 43 -11.00 -17.40 0.81
C PHE A 43 -12.12 -17.13 -0.22
N HIS A 44 -13.39 -17.20 0.20
CA HIS A 44 -14.55 -16.83 -0.61
C HIS A 44 -14.82 -15.33 -0.53
N HIS A 45 -14.62 -14.76 0.66
CA HIS A 45 -15.05 -13.42 0.98
C HIS A 45 -14.01 -12.69 1.81
N LEU A 46 -13.89 -11.40 1.55
CA LEU A 46 -13.21 -10.47 2.44
C LEU A 46 -14.28 -9.63 3.13
N ARG A 47 -14.34 -9.74 4.46
CA ARG A 47 -15.22 -8.90 5.27
C ARG A 47 -14.65 -7.49 5.33
N ARG A 48 -15.52 -6.49 5.50
CA ARG A 48 -15.14 -5.08 5.68
C ARG A 48 -13.89 -4.92 6.54
N LEU A 49 -12.92 -4.16 6.04
CA LEU A 49 -11.66 -3.86 6.75
C LEU A 49 -11.87 -2.72 7.77
N ALA A 50 -12.96 -2.78 8.54
CA ALA A 50 -13.32 -1.76 9.52
C ALA A 50 -12.45 -1.90 10.79
N GLY A 51 -11.19 -1.46 10.72
CA GLY A 51 -10.30 -1.17 11.85
C GLY A 51 -9.98 -2.31 12.84
N ARG A 52 -10.55 -3.51 12.66
CA ARG A 52 -10.43 -4.66 13.59
C ARG A 52 -9.58 -5.82 13.04
N GLY A 53 -9.13 -5.74 11.79
CA GLY A 53 -8.27 -6.72 11.12
C GLY A 53 -6.81 -6.26 10.99
N ALA A 54 -5.96 -7.12 10.42
CA ALA A 54 -4.60 -6.72 10.08
C ALA A 54 -4.65 -5.63 9.00
N ARG A 55 -3.80 -4.60 9.15
CA ARG A 55 -3.81 -3.44 8.27
C ARG A 55 -3.31 -3.81 6.87
N LEU A 56 -4.15 -3.61 5.84
CA LEU A 56 -3.78 -3.93 4.44
C LEU A 56 -2.58 -3.12 3.94
N ALA A 57 -2.62 -1.80 4.09
CA ALA A 57 -1.50 -0.91 3.78
C ALA A 57 -1.40 0.28 4.74
N PRO A 58 -0.24 0.95 4.84
CA PRO A 58 0.02 1.99 5.84
C PRO A 58 -0.70 3.33 5.56
N HIS A 59 -1.26 3.55 4.38
CA HIS A 59 -1.99 4.77 4.06
C HIS A 59 -3.16 4.45 3.14
N GLU A 60 -4.23 5.26 3.20
CA GLU A 60 -5.47 5.02 2.45
C GLU A 60 -5.26 4.96 0.95
N ASP A 61 -4.47 5.87 0.37
CA ASP A 61 -4.24 5.91 -1.09
C ASP A 61 -3.60 4.60 -1.61
N LEU A 62 -2.68 4.01 -0.83
CA LEU A 62 -2.07 2.74 -1.21
C LEU A 62 -3.06 1.58 -1.09
N ARG A 63 -3.95 1.61 -0.08
CA ARG A 63 -5.01 0.61 0.03
C ARG A 63 -5.97 0.69 -1.15
N GLN A 64 -6.37 1.90 -1.55
CA GLN A 64 -7.22 2.11 -2.73
C GLN A 64 -6.54 1.58 -4.01
N ARG A 65 -5.26 1.90 -4.22
CA ARG A 65 -4.49 1.38 -5.36
C ARG A 65 -4.46 -0.16 -5.40
N ILE A 66 -4.32 -0.81 -4.24
CA ILE A 66 -4.37 -2.28 -4.13
C ILE A 66 -5.74 -2.82 -4.53
N LEU A 67 -6.82 -2.22 -4.03
CA LEU A 67 -8.19 -2.64 -4.32
C LEU A 67 -8.54 -2.46 -5.80
N ILE A 68 -8.19 -1.32 -6.39
CA ILE A 68 -8.41 -1.03 -7.81
C ILE A 68 -7.68 -2.04 -8.68
N ALA A 69 -6.39 -2.32 -8.40
CA ALA A 69 -5.62 -3.29 -9.18
C ALA A 69 -6.28 -4.69 -9.16
N LEU A 70 -6.81 -5.12 -8.02
CA LEU A 70 -7.47 -6.43 -7.93
C LEU A 70 -8.85 -6.46 -8.58
N LEU A 71 -9.56 -5.33 -8.58
CA LEU A 71 -10.81 -5.17 -9.33
C LEU A 71 -10.57 -5.25 -10.85
N GLU A 72 -9.53 -4.58 -11.35
CA GLU A 72 -9.15 -4.60 -12.76
C GLU A 72 -8.75 -6.00 -13.24
N THR A 73 -8.11 -6.80 -12.38
CA THR A 73 -7.81 -8.22 -12.68
C THR A 73 -9.05 -9.14 -12.63
N GLY A 74 -10.17 -8.65 -12.11
CA GLY A 74 -11.40 -9.43 -11.96
C GLY A 74 -11.38 -10.48 -10.84
N VAL A 75 -10.30 -10.58 -10.06
CA VAL A 75 -10.22 -11.47 -8.89
C VAL A 75 -11.04 -10.93 -7.72
N LEU A 76 -11.21 -9.60 -7.63
CA LEU A 76 -12.10 -8.98 -6.67
C LEU A 76 -13.43 -8.60 -7.35
N ALA A 77 -14.55 -8.82 -6.67
CA ALA A 77 -15.84 -8.29 -7.06
C ALA A 77 -16.67 -7.87 -5.84
N PRO A 78 -17.55 -6.87 -5.93
CA PRO A 78 -18.47 -6.54 -4.84
C PRO A 78 -19.35 -7.74 -4.46
N ALA A 79 -19.48 -8.07 -3.17
CA ALA A 79 -20.29 -9.19 -2.69
C ALA A 79 -21.81 -8.90 -2.69
N GLY A 80 -22.22 -7.64 -2.91
CA GLY A 80 -23.61 -7.20 -2.93
C GLY A 80 -24.40 -7.62 -4.19
N PRO A 81 -25.73 -7.45 -4.20
CA PRO A 81 -26.58 -7.96 -5.29
C PRO A 81 -26.26 -7.27 -6.62
N ARG A 82 -25.57 -7.97 -7.53
CA ARG A 82 -25.43 -7.91 -9.02
C ARG A 82 -25.63 -6.59 -9.81
N ARG A 83 -25.96 -5.45 -9.19
CA ARG A 83 -26.34 -4.17 -9.82
C ARG A 83 -25.23 -3.13 -9.78
N LEU A 84 -24.14 -3.39 -9.07
CA LEU A 84 -22.92 -2.61 -9.17
C LEU A 84 -22.10 -3.22 -10.30
N ARG A 85 -22.39 -2.84 -11.55
CA ARG A 85 -21.44 -3.07 -12.65
C ARG A 85 -20.16 -2.35 -12.28
N LEU A 86 -19.02 -3.03 -12.38
CA LEU A 86 -17.71 -2.46 -12.10
C LEU A 86 -17.52 -1.08 -12.76
N ASP A 87 -17.96 -0.95 -14.01
CA ASP A 87 -17.91 0.32 -14.77
C ASP A 87 -18.79 1.44 -14.18
N ALA A 88 -19.96 1.10 -13.62
CA ALA A 88 -20.86 2.08 -13.00
C ALA A 88 -20.38 2.48 -11.60
N THR A 89 -19.68 1.58 -10.91
CA THR A 89 -19.11 1.80 -9.58
C THR A 89 -17.80 2.60 -9.65
N LEU A 90 -16.94 2.31 -10.62
CA LEU A 90 -15.71 3.07 -10.87
C LEU A 90 -15.98 4.45 -11.52
N ALA A 91 -17.18 4.68 -12.07
CA ALA A 91 -17.58 5.96 -12.66
C ALA A 91 -18.22 6.94 -11.65
N ASP A 92 -18.45 6.51 -10.41
CA ASP A 92 -18.96 7.38 -9.35
C ASP A 92 -17.80 8.22 -8.76
N PRO A 93 -17.84 9.56 -8.87
CA PRO A 93 -16.76 10.43 -8.41
C PRO A 93 -16.58 10.44 -6.89
N ASP A 94 -17.57 10.01 -6.10
CA ASP A 94 -17.52 9.98 -4.64
C ASP A 94 -17.16 8.58 -4.08
N TRP A 95 -17.12 7.55 -4.93
CA TRP A 95 -16.70 6.18 -4.59
C TRP A 95 -15.25 6.09 -4.08
N ASP A 96 -14.43 7.06 -4.47
CA ASP A 96 -12.97 7.01 -4.45
C ASP A 96 -12.36 6.92 -3.05
N ARG A 97 -13.02 7.35 -1.96
CA ARG A 97 -12.28 7.67 -0.72
C ARG A 97 -12.62 6.92 0.56
N SER A 98 -13.83 6.40 0.71
CA SER A 98 -14.25 5.73 1.95
C SER A 98 -15.07 4.45 1.73
N GLU A 99 -15.63 4.23 0.55
CA GLU A 99 -16.58 3.12 0.34
C GLU A 99 -15.90 1.79 0.03
N LEU A 100 -14.74 1.81 -0.62
CA LEU A 100 -13.99 0.61 -1.00
C LEU A 100 -13.55 -0.26 0.20
N GLU A 101 -13.10 0.37 1.28
CA GLU A 101 -12.64 -0.36 2.47
C GLU A 101 -13.80 -0.89 3.34
N GLU A 102 -14.97 -0.25 3.20
CA GLU A 102 -16.20 -0.56 3.91
C GLU A 102 -17.10 -1.54 3.15
N ALA A 103 -16.71 -1.94 1.93
CA ALA A 103 -17.41 -2.93 1.14
C ALA A 103 -17.05 -4.38 1.57
N ASP A 104 -18.01 -5.28 1.38
CA ASP A 104 -17.75 -6.72 1.41
C ASP A 104 -17.37 -7.18 0.00
N TRP A 105 -16.27 -7.94 -0.08
CA TRP A 105 -15.71 -8.38 -1.35
C TRP A 105 -15.87 -9.89 -1.52
N ALA A 106 -16.22 -10.31 -2.74
CA ALA A 106 -16.14 -11.69 -3.18
C ALA A 106 -14.80 -11.91 -3.91
N ILE A 107 -14.10 -12.98 -3.54
CA ILE A 107 -12.86 -13.40 -4.18
C ILE A 107 -13.23 -14.42 -5.27
N ARG A 108 -12.97 -14.05 -6.52
CA ARG A 108 -13.24 -14.88 -7.69
C ARG A 108 -11.99 -15.69 -8.01
N TRP A 109 -11.98 -16.91 -7.48
CA TRP A 109 -10.89 -17.86 -7.70
C TRP A 109 -11.44 -19.27 -7.92
N SER A 110 -10.68 -20.15 -8.58
CA SER A 110 -11.09 -21.53 -8.76
C SER A 110 -11.28 -22.24 -7.42
N ASP A 111 -12.42 -22.91 -7.22
CA ASP A 111 -12.68 -23.71 -6.01
C ASP A 111 -11.67 -24.87 -5.87
N THR A 112 -11.13 -25.38 -6.99
CA THR A 112 -10.18 -26.51 -6.98
C THR A 112 -8.80 -26.12 -6.46
N SER A 113 -8.32 -24.90 -6.73
CA SER A 113 -6.99 -24.42 -6.32
C SER A 113 -7.04 -23.45 -5.13
N ARG A 114 -8.23 -23.12 -4.62
CA ARG A 114 -8.40 -22.14 -3.54
C ARG A 114 -7.67 -22.51 -2.27
N GLY A 115 -7.74 -23.78 -1.86
CA GLY A 115 -7.08 -24.25 -0.65
C GLY A 115 -5.56 -24.10 -0.68
N SER A 116 -4.95 -24.10 -1.87
CA SER A 116 -3.51 -23.91 -2.07
C SER A 116 -3.12 -22.51 -2.55
N LEU A 117 -4.08 -21.60 -2.73
CA LEU A 117 -3.86 -20.26 -3.30
C LEU A 117 -2.76 -19.47 -2.57
N VAL A 118 -2.82 -19.40 -1.24
CA VAL A 118 -1.82 -18.68 -0.43
C VAL A 118 -0.42 -19.27 -0.64
N HIS A 119 -0.31 -20.59 -0.79
CA HIS A 119 0.96 -21.25 -1.03
C HIS A 119 1.50 -20.91 -2.44
N HIS A 120 0.66 -21.00 -3.47
CA HIS A 120 1.04 -20.64 -4.83
C HIS A 120 1.47 -19.17 -4.96
N LEU A 121 0.75 -18.24 -4.32
CA LEU A 121 1.12 -16.82 -4.29
C LEU A 121 2.50 -16.61 -3.64
N LYS A 122 2.76 -17.28 -2.51
CA LYS A 122 4.05 -17.19 -1.83
C LYS A 122 5.19 -17.75 -2.69
N SER A 123 5.01 -18.96 -3.27
CA SER A 123 6.02 -19.56 -4.17
C SER A 123 6.33 -18.64 -5.34
N PHE A 124 5.28 -18.13 -6.00
CA PHE A 124 5.44 -17.22 -7.14
C PHE A 124 6.23 -15.95 -6.81
N LEU A 125 5.95 -15.33 -5.64
CA LEU A 125 6.66 -14.13 -5.22
C LEU A 125 8.09 -14.41 -4.76
N ASP A 126 8.32 -15.54 -4.11
CA ASP A 126 9.65 -15.92 -3.63
C ASP A 126 10.59 -16.27 -4.81
N GLU A 127 10.11 -17.09 -5.75
CA GLU A 127 10.84 -17.56 -6.94
C GLU A 127 10.93 -16.49 -8.07
N LEU A 128 10.53 -15.26 -7.79
CA LEU A 128 10.44 -14.20 -8.79
C LEU A 128 11.80 -13.90 -9.48
N ALA A 129 11.89 -14.10 -10.80
CA ALA A 129 13.11 -13.75 -11.52
C ALA A 129 13.40 -12.23 -11.42
N PRO A 130 14.65 -11.80 -11.16
CA PRO A 130 15.03 -10.37 -11.07
C PRO A 130 15.16 -9.75 -12.47
N THR A 131 14.07 -9.80 -13.25
CA THR A 131 14.00 -9.14 -14.55
C THR A 131 13.82 -7.63 -14.38
N PRO A 132 14.24 -6.80 -15.35
CA PRO A 132 14.07 -5.34 -15.27
C PRO A 132 12.63 -4.91 -14.96
N ARG A 133 11.65 -5.56 -15.60
CA ARG A 133 10.22 -5.29 -15.37
C ARG A 133 9.77 -5.62 -13.95
N ASN A 134 10.21 -6.75 -13.40
CA ASN A 134 9.84 -7.15 -12.05
C ASN A 134 10.47 -6.22 -11.02
N LEU A 135 11.73 -5.83 -11.23
CA LEU A 135 12.43 -4.89 -10.36
C LEU A 135 11.80 -3.48 -10.40
N GLU A 136 11.35 -3.01 -11.56
CA GLU A 136 10.60 -1.76 -11.71
C GLU A 136 9.30 -1.80 -10.88
N ILE A 137 8.52 -2.87 -10.99
CA ILE A 137 7.29 -3.06 -10.19
C ILE A 137 7.59 -3.07 -8.69
N LEU A 138 8.66 -3.76 -8.27
CA LEU A 138 9.09 -3.77 -6.87
C LEU A 138 9.56 -2.40 -6.40
N LEU A 139 10.28 -1.65 -7.24
CA LEU A 139 10.75 -0.30 -6.92
C LEU A 139 9.56 0.65 -6.72
N ASP A 140 8.58 0.61 -7.62
CA ASP A 140 7.35 1.39 -7.51
C ASP A 140 6.54 1.03 -6.26
N ALA A 141 6.43 -0.26 -5.96
CA ALA A 141 5.76 -0.74 -4.75
C ALA A 141 6.50 -0.29 -3.48
N TRP A 142 7.84 -0.33 -3.48
CA TRP A 142 8.65 0.13 -2.36
C TRP A 142 8.50 1.64 -2.14
N PHE A 143 8.54 2.45 -3.20
CA PHE A 143 8.28 3.89 -3.12
C PHE A 143 6.90 4.20 -2.56
N ALA A 144 5.86 3.51 -3.05
CA ALA A 144 4.50 3.71 -2.57
C ALA A 144 4.35 3.31 -1.09
N LEU A 145 4.95 2.19 -0.69
CA LEU A 145 5.01 1.74 0.71
C LEU A 145 5.75 2.75 1.59
N ALA A 146 6.92 3.19 1.19
CA ALA A 146 7.75 4.13 1.96
C ALA A 146 7.03 5.46 2.20
N LYS A 147 6.40 5.99 1.15
CA LYS A 147 5.58 7.20 1.24
C LYS A 147 4.42 7.00 2.22
N ALA A 148 3.69 5.89 2.09
CA ALA A 148 2.59 5.54 2.97
C ALA A 148 3.02 5.38 4.43
N GLU A 149 4.16 4.72 4.70
CA GLU A 149 4.72 4.56 6.04
C GLU A 149 5.09 5.92 6.66
N CYS A 150 5.75 6.80 5.90
CA CYS A 150 6.08 8.14 6.39
C CYS A 150 4.83 8.98 6.68
N LEU A 151 3.80 8.94 5.82
CA LEU A 151 2.53 9.64 6.05
C LEU A 151 1.80 9.10 7.29
N ALA A 152 1.72 7.79 7.44
CA ALA A 152 1.14 7.16 8.63
C ALA A 152 1.87 7.59 9.90
N PHE A 153 3.21 7.63 9.83
CA PHE A 153 4.02 8.07 10.94
C PHE A 153 3.85 9.55 11.26
N GLY A 154 3.78 10.42 10.25
CA GLY A 154 3.53 11.84 10.45
C GLY A 154 2.15 12.11 11.09
N ALA A 155 1.10 11.41 10.67
CA ALA A 155 -0.22 11.49 11.31
C ALA A 155 -0.16 11.09 12.80
N TYR A 156 0.56 10.01 13.11
CA TYR A 156 0.82 9.60 14.49
C TYR A 156 1.63 10.65 15.28
N ALA A 157 2.67 11.23 14.69
CA ALA A 157 3.51 12.23 15.33
C ALA A 157 2.71 13.50 15.66
N LEU A 158 1.88 13.98 14.73
CA LEU A 158 0.96 15.10 14.95
C LEU A 158 -0.04 14.78 16.05
N SER A 159 -0.66 13.60 16.02
CA SER A 159 -1.61 13.16 17.05
C SER A 159 -0.96 13.06 18.43
N SER A 160 0.30 12.63 18.51
CA SER A 160 1.07 12.57 19.76
C SER A 160 1.32 13.96 20.35
N HIS A 161 1.33 15.01 19.51
CA HIS A 161 1.38 16.41 19.91
C HIS A 161 0.00 17.07 20.04
N ARG A 162 -1.10 16.29 19.97
CA ARG A 162 -2.50 16.78 20.01
C ARG A 162 -2.84 17.75 18.87
N LEU A 163 -2.20 17.56 17.72
CA LEU A 163 -2.47 18.29 16.48
C LEU A 163 -3.33 17.44 15.55
N ASP A 164 -3.97 18.09 14.58
CA ASP A 164 -4.77 17.40 13.55
C ASP A 164 -3.86 16.51 12.67
N PRO A 165 -4.06 15.17 12.63
CA PRO A 165 -3.28 14.28 11.78
C PRO A 165 -3.45 14.56 10.29
N ALA A 166 -4.55 15.17 9.84
CA ALA A 166 -4.80 15.45 8.42
C ALA A 166 -3.77 16.42 7.82
N ILE A 167 -3.13 17.24 8.65
CA ILE A 167 -2.06 18.18 8.24
C ILE A 167 -0.91 17.45 7.53
N VAL A 168 -0.67 16.17 7.83
CA VAL A 168 0.42 15.41 7.19
C VAL A 168 0.30 15.37 5.66
N ARG A 169 -0.90 15.46 5.10
CA ARG A 169 -1.13 15.39 3.65
C ARG A 169 -0.37 16.44 2.86
N VAL A 170 -0.08 17.60 3.45
CA VAL A 170 0.66 18.67 2.75
C VAL A 170 2.11 18.30 2.47
N THR A 171 2.65 17.31 3.18
CA THR A 171 4.02 16.82 2.99
C THR A 171 4.15 15.84 1.83
N GLU A 172 3.02 15.35 1.32
CA GLU A 172 2.97 14.31 0.30
C GLU A 172 3.86 14.59 -0.93
N PRO A 173 3.86 15.81 -1.52
CA PRO A 173 4.70 16.13 -2.67
C PRO A 173 6.20 16.14 -2.35
N ALA A 174 6.58 16.46 -1.10
CA ALA A 174 7.97 16.54 -0.67
C ALA A 174 8.59 15.16 -0.40
N LEU A 175 7.78 14.14 -0.10
CA LEU A 175 8.27 12.81 0.26
C LEU A 175 8.99 12.08 -0.88
N GLY A 176 8.56 12.26 -2.13
CA GLY A 176 9.19 11.59 -3.28
C GLY A 176 10.68 11.89 -3.38
N PRO A 177 11.09 13.17 -3.50
CA PRO A 177 12.49 13.57 -3.53
C PRO A 177 13.29 13.14 -2.29
N ILE A 178 12.67 13.15 -1.10
CA ILE A 178 13.31 12.71 0.16
C ILE A 178 13.64 11.21 0.09
N LEU A 179 12.64 10.40 -0.25
CA LEU A 179 12.74 8.92 -0.23
C LEU A 179 13.61 8.37 -1.36
N ALA A 180 13.85 9.15 -2.41
CA ALA A 180 14.83 8.80 -3.44
C ALA A 180 16.28 8.84 -2.93
N GLN A 181 16.54 9.52 -1.80
CA GLN A 181 17.89 9.70 -1.25
C GLN A 181 18.03 9.16 0.16
N ARG A 182 16.91 8.93 0.85
CA ARG A 182 16.87 8.63 2.29
C ARG A 182 16.01 7.41 2.57
N SER A 183 16.30 6.75 3.69
CA SER A 183 15.53 5.59 4.12
C SER A 183 14.18 5.97 4.71
N ILE A 184 13.28 4.99 4.83
CA ILE A 184 11.97 5.18 5.48
C ILE A 184 12.17 5.69 6.92
N GLY A 185 13.11 5.09 7.66
CA GLY A 185 13.37 5.51 9.04
C GLY A 185 13.88 6.96 9.16
N GLN A 186 14.64 7.45 8.17
CA GLN A 186 15.05 8.86 8.10
C GLN A 186 13.86 9.76 7.72
N GLY A 187 13.01 9.35 6.79
CA GLY A 187 11.76 10.04 6.47
C GLY A 187 10.87 10.20 7.70
N CYS A 188 10.70 9.15 8.50
CA CYS A 188 9.96 9.20 9.76
C CYS A 188 10.59 10.15 10.79
N ALA A 189 11.92 10.22 10.88
CA ALA A 189 12.60 11.19 11.74
C ALA A 189 12.30 12.65 11.33
N LEU A 190 12.28 12.93 10.02
CA LEU A 190 11.89 14.25 9.49
C LEU A 190 10.43 14.58 9.83
N MET A 191 9.52 13.63 9.68
CA MET A 191 8.11 13.79 10.05
C MET A 191 7.94 14.12 11.53
N TRP A 192 8.71 13.47 12.41
CA TRP A 192 8.69 13.76 13.85
C TRP A 192 9.14 15.19 14.15
N TRP A 193 10.24 15.63 13.54
CA TRP A 193 10.75 16.99 13.73
C TRP A 193 9.78 18.04 13.19
N ALA A 194 9.15 17.77 12.06
CA ALA A 194 8.13 18.65 11.49
C ALA A 194 6.93 18.78 12.43
N ALA A 195 6.38 17.68 12.95
CA ALA A 195 5.30 17.72 13.92
C ALA A 195 5.67 18.50 15.20
N LYS A 196 6.91 18.31 15.70
CA LYS A 196 7.44 19.07 16.84
C LYS A 196 7.54 20.57 16.55
N ASN A 197 7.98 20.95 15.35
CA ASN A 197 8.07 22.34 14.94
C ASN A 197 6.69 22.98 14.78
N VAL A 198 5.72 22.27 14.23
CA VAL A 198 4.31 22.70 14.20
C VAL A 198 3.82 22.97 15.62
N ALA A 199 4.02 22.03 16.55
CA ALA A 199 3.61 22.20 17.95
C ALA A 199 4.30 23.42 18.60
N SER A 200 5.60 23.60 18.37
CA SER A 200 6.33 24.77 18.87
C SER A 200 5.84 26.08 18.23
N SER A 201 5.48 26.07 16.94
CA SER A 201 4.97 27.24 16.22
C SER A 201 3.60 27.64 16.77
N PHE A 202 2.72 26.65 16.98
CA PHE A 202 1.40 26.83 17.58
C PHE A 202 1.48 27.45 18.98
N LEU A 203 2.43 27.03 19.82
CA LEU A 203 2.64 27.63 21.15
C LEU A 203 3.12 29.08 21.10
N ARG A 204 3.84 29.49 20.05
CA ARG A 204 4.39 30.86 19.91
C ARG A 204 3.43 31.82 19.23
N HIS A 205 2.69 31.35 18.25
CA HIS A 205 1.92 32.18 17.32
C HIS A 205 0.40 31.93 17.38
N GLY A 206 -0.04 30.93 18.14
CA GLY A 206 -1.43 30.48 18.18
C GLY A 206 -1.85 29.69 16.93
N GLY A 207 -3.15 29.39 16.84
CA GLY A 207 -3.75 28.64 15.74
C GLY A 207 -4.13 29.50 14.54
N GLN A 208 -3.14 29.97 13.78
CA GLN A 208 -3.38 30.66 12.51
C GLN A 208 -3.71 29.64 11.41
N PRO A 209 -4.77 29.84 10.60
CA PRO A 209 -5.09 28.95 9.48
C PRO A 209 -3.92 28.81 8.50
N GLY A 210 -3.58 27.57 8.12
CA GLY A 210 -2.51 27.31 7.16
C GLY A 210 -1.08 27.40 7.71
N LEU A 211 -0.88 27.86 8.95
CA LEU A 211 0.45 28.00 9.54
C LEU A 211 1.09 26.63 9.81
N ALA A 212 0.30 25.68 10.29
CA ALA A 212 0.77 24.35 10.61
C ALA A 212 1.24 23.59 9.36
N GLU A 213 0.45 23.68 8.29
CA GLU A 213 0.73 23.11 6.98
C GLU A 213 2.03 23.66 6.40
N ARG A 214 2.17 24.99 6.38
CA ARG A 214 3.39 25.67 5.90
C ARG A 214 4.61 25.31 6.75
N GLU A 215 4.46 25.20 8.06
CA GLU A 215 5.56 24.84 8.96
C GLU A 215 6.02 23.41 8.76
N MET A 216 5.07 22.50 8.54
CA MET A 216 5.34 21.09 8.24
C MET A 216 6.14 20.97 6.93
N GLU A 217 5.63 21.56 5.85
CA GLU A 217 6.28 21.56 4.53
C GLU A 217 7.67 22.21 4.60
N ARG A 218 7.76 23.40 5.20
CA ARG A 218 9.02 24.14 5.37
C ARG A 218 10.06 23.31 6.11
N THR A 219 9.67 22.56 7.14
CA THR A 219 10.60 21.75 7.92
C THR A 219 11.22 20.65 7.07
N LEU A 220 10.42 19.93 6.27
CA LEU A 220 10.91 18.86 5.39
C LEU A 220 11.88 19.41 4.34
N THR A 221 11.48 20.45 3.62
CA THR A 221 12.29 21.06 2.55
C THR A 221 13.59 21.65 3.12
N SER A 222 13.52 22.37 4.24
CA SER A 222 14.69 23.00 4.87
C SER A 222 15.64 21.98 5.52
N ALA A 223 15.13 20.82 5.96
CA ALA A 223 15.99 19.76 6.48
C ALA A 223 16.79 19.10 5.36
N MET A 224 16.18 18.92 4.18
CA MET A 224 16.89 18.41 3.01
C MET A 224 17.98 19.34 2.50
N ASP A 225 17.68 20.64 2.39
CA ASP A 225 18.68 21.64 2.00
C ASP A 225 19.87 21.70 2.96
N ARG A 226 19.62 21.54 4.27
CA ARG A 226 20.67 21.56 5.29
C ARG A 226 21.54 20.32 5.25
N ASP A 227 20.96 19.15 5.08
CA ASP A 227 21.73 17.89 4.96
C ASP A 227 22.65 17.96 3.74
N LEU A 228 22.12 18.35 2.57
CA LEU A 228 22.89 18.51 1.33
C LEU A 228 24.05 19.51 1.44
N ARG A 229 23.88 20.61 2.19
CA ARG A 229 24.90 21.67 2.31
C ARG A 229 25.86 21.46 3.47
N ALA A 230 25.43 20.85 4.56
CA ALA A 230 26.18 20.78 5.81
C ALA A 230 26.68 19.38 6.17
N GLY A 231 26.32 18.35 5.40
CA GLY A 231 26.70 16.96 5.66
C GLY A 231 26.10 16.40 6.96
N ALA A 232 25.03 17.01 7.45
CA ALA A 232 24.39 16.64 8.72
C ALA A 232 23.61 15.32 8.54
N THR A 233 23.99 14.28 9.27
CA THR A 233 23.35 12.97 9.15
C THR A 233 21.97 12.97 9.81
N ILE A 234 20.92 12.72 9.03
CA ILE A 234 19.57 12.51 9.56
C ILE A 234 19.55 11.16 10.29
N PRO A 235 19.13 11.11 11.58
CA PRO A 235 19.04 9.87 12.31
C PRO A 235 17.93 8.99 11.73
N THR A 236 18.15 7.68 11.76
CA THR A 236 17.15 6.70 11.34
C THR A 236 16.30 6.31 12.54
N PHE A 237 14.99 6.58 12.50
CA PHE A 237 14.07 6.09 13.52
C PHE A 237 13.77 4.62 13.29
N HIS A 238 13.64 3.85 14.36
CA HIS A 238 13.07 2.51 14.29
C HIS A 238 11.56 2.59 14.07
N ARG A 239 10.99 1.54 13.48
CA ARG A 239 9.54 1.41 13.33
C ARG A 239 8.88 1.47 14.71
N HIS A 240 7.89 2.34 14.84
CA HIS A 240 7.16 2.47 16.09
C HIS A 240 6.23 1.27 16.30
N HIS A 241 6.13 0.75 17.52
CA HIS A 241 5.36 -0.45 17.84
C HIS A 241 3.85 -0.32 17.55
N THR A 242 3.31 0.90 17.59
CA THR A 242 1.91 1.17 17.21
C THR A 242 1.68 1.23 15.69
N GLN A 243 2.74 1.13 14.88
CA GLN A 243 2.69 1.11 13.43
C GLN A 243 3.20 -0.23 12.91
N THR A 244 2.40 -1.27 13.17
CA THR A 244 2.68 -2.63 12.72
C THR A 244 2.83 -2.69 11.20
N VAL A 245 3.71 -3.57 10.74
CA VAL A 245 3.91 -3.86 9.32
C VAL A 245 2.57 -4.25 8.69
N SER A 246 2.25 -3.62 7.55
CA SER A 246 1.03 -3.95 6.82
C SER A 246 1.14 -5.31 6.13
N THR A 247 0.02 -5.95 5.84
CA THR A 247 0.02 -7.25 5.14
C THR A 247 0.55 -7.11 3.71
N PHE A 248 0.29 -5.98 3.05
CA PHE A 248 0.90 -5.69 1.75
C PHE A 248 2.42 -5.52 1.85
N ALA A 249 2.93 -4.82 2.88
CA ALA A 249 4.37 -4.74 3.12
C ALA A 249 4.99 -6.13 3.40
N THR A 250 4.25 -7.02 4.06
CA THR A 250 4.69 -8.41 4.28
C THR A 250 4.79 -9.19 2.97
N ALA A 251 3.79 -9.07 2.08
CA ALA A 251 3.85 -9.66 0.74
C ALA A 251 4.99 -9.09 -0.10
N PHE A 252 5.21 -7.77 -0.02
CA PHE A 252 6.34 -7.10 -0.66
C PHE A 252 7.70 -7.59 -0.14
N LEU A 253 7.84 -7.85 1.16
CA LEU A 253 9.09 -8.36 1.72
C LEU A 253 9.43 -9.77 1.23
N ILE A 254 8.42 -10.62 1.00
CA ILE A 254 8.61 -11.93 0.34
C ILE A 254 9.13 -11.72 -1.09
N ALA A 255 8.48 -10.82 -1.84
CA ALA A 255 8.80 -10.57 -3.24
C ALA A 255 10.13 -9.82 -3.46
N SER A 256 10.56 -8.99 -2.51
CA SER A 256 11.76 -8.15 -2.65
C SER A 256 12.99 -8.73 -1.95
N ARG A 257 12.79 -9.59 -0.94
CA ARG A 257 13.85 -10.15 -0.07
C ARG A 257 14.71 -9.11 0.65
N LEU A 258 14.24 -7.86 0.76
CA LEU A 258 15.00 -6.75 1.35
C LEU A 258 15.29 -6.92 2.86
N GLY A 259 14.47 -7.67 3.59
CA GLY A 259 14.61 -7.80 5.05
C GLY A 259 14.64 -6.43 5.74
N ASP A 260 15.66 -6.19 6.57
CA ASP A 260 15.83 -4.92 7.28
C ASP A 260 16.12 -3.72 6.35
N ALA A 261 16.71 -3.97 5.18
CA ALA A 261 17.04 -2.93 4.20
C ALA A 261 15.79 -2.18 3.71
N TYR A 262 14.62 -2.82 3.78
CA TYR A 262 13.33 -2.18 3.48
C TYR A 262 13.13 -0.88 4.27
N TRP A 263 13.56 -0.84 5.53
CA TRP A 263 13.37 0.29 6.42
C TRP A 263 14.60 1.20 6.52
N SER A 264 15.80 0.61 6.49
CA SER A 264 17.05 1.31 6.80
C SER A 264 17.80 1.85 5.58
N SER A 265 17.52 1.35 4.38
CA SER A 265 18.21 1.75 3.15
C SER A 265 17.40 2.74 2.33
N ALA A 266 18.09 3.55 1.53
CA ALA A 266 17.45 4.39 0.53
C ALA A 266 16.85 3.53 -0.59
N ILE A 267 15.70 3.96 -1.10
CA ILE A 267 14.96 3.22 -2.12
C ILE A 267 15.75 3.27 -3.42
N SER A 268 16.22 2.11 -3.88
CA SER A 268 17.08 2.03 -5.06
C SER A 268 17.01 0.67 -5.73
N LEU A 269 17.23 0.66 -7.05
CA LEU A 269 17.32 -0.56 -7.83
C LEU A 269 18.47 -1.45 -7.33
N GLY A 270 19.64 -0.86 -7.05
CA GLY A 270 20.81 -1.60 -6.58
C GLY A 270 20.55 -2.36 -5.26
N ALA A 271 19.76 -1.80 -4.34
CA ALA A 271 19.38 -2.51 -3.11
C ALA A 271 18.48 -3.72 -3.39
N LEU A 272 17.54 -3.61 -4.34
CA LEU A 272 16.68 -4.73 -4.76
C LEU A 272 17.47 -5.83 -5.47
N GLU A 273 18.40 -5.46 -6.34
CA GLU A 273 19.28 -6.40 -7.04
C GLU A 273 20.15 -7.16 -6.04
N GLN A 274 20.80 -6.45 -5.11
CA GLN A 274 21.62 -7.06 -4.07
C GLN A 274 20.81 -8.04 -3.21
N ALA A 275 19.61 -7.64 -2.79
CA ALA A 275 18.74 -8.49 -1.97
C ALA A 275 18.33 -9.80 -2.67
N ARG A 276 18.13 -9.77 -4.00
CA ARG A 276 17.74 -10.96 -4.78
C ARG A 276 18.94 -11.79 -5.27
N GLN A 277 20.17 -11.30 -5.21
CA GLN A 277 21.38 -12.04 -5.63
C GLN A 277 21.92 -13.05 -4.59
N VAL A 278 21.44 -13.01 -3.34
CA VAL A 278 22.04 -13.75 -2.20
C VAL A 278 21.97 -15.30 -2.30
N GLU A 279 21.33 -15.87 -3.34
CA GLU A 279 21.16 -17.34 -3.46
C GLU A 279 22.04 -18.04 -4.52
N HIS A 280 23.12 -17.43 -5.03
CA HIS A 280 24.09 -18.14 -5.89
C HIS A 280 25.45 -18.39 -5.22
N SER A 281 25.51 -18.32 -3.89
CA SER A 281 26.73 -18.57 -3.12
C SER A 281 26.43 -19.34 -1.84
N ALA A 282 25.95 -20.57 -1.99
CA ALA A 282 25.98 -21.60 -0.94
C ALA A 282 26.17 -22.96 -1.61
#